data_AF-A0A354FVR3-F1
#
_entry.id   AF-A0A354FVR3-F1
#
_cell.length_a   1.000
_cell.length_b   1.000
_cell.length_c   1.000
_cell.angle_alpha   90.00
_cell.angle_beta   90.00
_cell.angle_gamma   90.00
#
_symmetry.space_group_name_H-M   'P 1'
#
loop_
_entity.id
_entity.type
_entity.pdbx_description
1 polymer ?
#
loop_
_entity_poly.entity_id
_entity_poly.type
_entity_poly.pdbx_seq_one_letter_code
_entity_poly.pdbx_strand_id
1 'polypeptide(L)'
;EMLEWVGDGRSLSASLSRTGAFAPLLVDMVSVGEQTGKIDKSLRKAADRFDKELNNSLQAIMALIMPAVLLVMAVLIGSMAYLMITAIFQTIESIGSR
;
A
#
# COMPACT_ATOMS: atom_id res chain seq x y z
N GLU A 1 26.61 -10.56 -11.10
CA GLU A 1 26.53 -11.04 -9.70
C GLU A 1 25.57 -12.21 -9.48
N MET A 2 24.25 -12.00 -9.34
CA MET A 2 23.35 -13.12 -8.97
C MET A 2 23.31 -14.24 -10.02
N LEU A 3 23.30 -13.89 -11.31
CA LEU A 3 23.36 -14.86 -12.42
C LEU A 3 24.68 -15.62 -12.48
N GLU A 4 25.81 -14.98 -12.15
CA GLU A 4 27.13 -15.65 -12.11
C GLU A 4 27.16 -16.68 -10.99
N TRP A 5 26.63 -16.38 -9.82
CA TRP A 5 26.63 -17.33 -8.70
C TRP A 5 25.76 -18.56 -8.94
N VAL A 6 24.64 -18.38 -9.64
CA VAL A 6 23.81 -19.50 -10.11
C VAL A 6 24.55 -20.30 -11.19
N GLY A 7 25.27 -19.62 -12.11
CA GLY A 7 26.12 -20.25 -13.11
C GLY A 7 27.29 -21.05 -12.52
N ASP A 8 27.82 -20.60 -11.38
CA ASP A 8 28.86 -21.29 -10.58
C ASP A 8 28.31 -22.50 -9.79
N GLY A 9 27.01 -22.83 -9.94
CA GLY A 9 26.38 -23.99 -9.30
C GLY A 9 25.93 -23.76 -7.86
N ARG A 10 25.87 -22.50 -7.39
CA ARG A 10 25.30 -22.19 -6.07
C ARG A 10 23.77 -22.25 -6.12
N SER A 11 23.17 -22.54 -4.97
CA SER A 11 21.72 -22.59 -4.86
C SER A 11 21.09 -21.23 -5.18
N LEU A 12 19.93 -21.25 -5.83
CA LEU A 12 19.16 -20.05 -6.17
C LEU A 12 18.73 -19.32 -4.90
N SER A 13 18.32 -20.08 -3.87
CA SER A 13 17.99 -19.59 -2.54
C SER A 13 19.15 -18.82 -1.87
N ALA A 14 20.38 -19.35 -1.91
CA ALA A 14 21.55 -18.69 -1.35
C ALA A 14 21.93 -17.42 -2.13
N SER A 15 21.77 -17.45 -3.45
CA SER A 15 22.03 -16.30 -4.31
C SER A 15 21.01 -15.17 -4.07
N LEU A 16 19.72 -15.50 -3.90
CA LEU A 16 18.67 -14.55 -3.52
C LEU A 16 18.95 -13.92 -2.16
N SER A 17 19.25 -14.74 -1.15
CA SER A 17 19.48 -14.30 0.23
C SER A 17 20.58 -13.25 0.35
N ARG A 18 21.68 -13.44 -0.38
CA ARG A 18 22.85 -12.56 -0.33
C ARG A 18 22.63 -11.16 -0.90
N THR A 19 21.63 -10.97 -1.77
CA THR A 19 21.34 -9.64 -2.34
C THR A 19 20.60 -8.73 -1.37
N GLY A 20 19.93 -9.28 -0.34
CA GLY A 20 19.12 -8.51 0.62
C GLY A 20 17.91 -7.77 0.04
N ALA A 21 17.70 -7.80 -1.28
CA ALA A 21 16.61 -7.12 -1.97
C ALA A 21 15.27 -7.90 -1.89
N PHE A 22 15.33 -9.17 -1.52
CA PHE A 22 14.18 -10.06 -1.49
C PHE A 22 13.71 -10.33 -0.06
N ALA A 23 12.40 -10.37 0.12
CA ALA A 23 11.81 -10.71 1.41
C ALA A 23 12.24 -12.13 1.85
N PRO A 24 12.53 -12.36 3.15
CA PRO A 24 12.94 -13.66 3.66
C PRO A 24 11.98 -14.79 3.27
N LEU A 25 10.68 -14.49 3.26
CA LEU A 25 9.63 -15.43 2.86
C LEU A 25 9.79 -15.93 1.41
N LEU A 26 10.26 -15.08 0.49
CA LEU A 26 10.53 -15.49 -0.90
C LEU A 26 11.71 -16.48 -0.93
N VAL A 27 12.77 -16.16 -0.19
CA VAL A 27 13.98 -17.00 -0.10
C VAL A 27 13.63 -18.39 0.44
N ASP A 28 12.78 -18.46 1.47
CA ASP A 28 12.32 -19.72 2.07
C ASP A 28 11.47 -20.54 1.09
N MET A 29 10.53 -19.91 0.39
CA MET A 29 9.72 -20.60 -0.62
C MET A 29 10.56 -21.15 -1.77
N VAL A 30 11.58 -20.40 -2.21
CA VAL A 30 12.52 -20.85 -3.24
C VAL A 30 13.42 -21.97 -2.72
N SER A 31 13.92 -21.90 -1.48
CA SER A 31 14.69 -22.96 -0.82
C SER A 31 13.91 -24.29 -0.78
N VAL A 32 12.64 -24.26 -0.36
CA VAL A 32 11.76 -25.44 -0.37
C VAL A 32 11.50 -25.94 -1.79
N GLY A 33 11.31 -25.02 -2.75
CA GLY A 33 11.15 -25.37 -4.17
C GLY A 33 12.39 -26.04 -4.75
N GLU A 34 13.56 -25.58 -4.37
CA GLU A 34 14.86 -26.09 -4.81
C GLU A 34 15.15 -27.47 -4.22
N GLN A 35 14.90 -27.67 -2.91
CA GLN A 35 15.02 -28.97 -2.25
C GLN A 35 14.05 -30.03 -2.79
N THR A 36 12.86 -29.61 -3.23
CA THR A 36 11.83 -30.52 -3.76
C THR A 36 11.85 -30.67 -5.28
N GLY A 37 12.77 -29.98 -5.97
CA GLY A 37 12.85 -29.95 -7.43
C GLY A 37 11.65 -29.27 -8.11
N LYS A 38 10.89 -28.45 -7.38
CA LYS A 38 9.64 -27.80 -7.80
C LYS A 38 9.74 -26.26 -7.74
N ILE A 39 10.86 -25.71 -8.20
CA ILE A 39 11.15 -24.26 -8.17
C ILE A 39 10.07 -23.45 -8.90
N ASP A 40 9.62 -23.89 -10.08
CA ASP A 40 8.55 -23.26 -10.86
C ASP A 40 7.27 -23.08 -10.02
N LYS A 41 6.81 -24.16 -9.36
CA LYS A 41 5.62 -24.11 -8.49
C LYS A 41 5.82 -23.20 -7.28
N SER A 42 7.00 -23.22 -6.67
CA SER A 42 7.31 -22.35 -5.52
C SER A 42 7.35 -20.87 -5.89
N LEU A 43 7.98 -20.51 -7.02
CA LEU A 43 8.03 -19.13 -7.50
C LEU A 43 6.63 -18.62 -7.85
N ARG A 44 5.81 -19.44 -8.51
CA ARG A 44 4.43 -19.09 -8.82
C ARG A 44 3.58 -18.89 -7.57
N LYS A 45 3.74 -19.75 -6.56
CA LYS A 45 3.08 -19.60 -5.25
C LYS A 45 3.54 -18.34 -4.52
N ALA A 46 4.82 -17.97 -4.64
CA ALA A 46 5.34 -16.75 -4.05
C ALA A 46 4.75 -15.51 -4.73
N ALA A 47 4.68 -15.48 -6.07
CA ALA A 47 4.02 -14.41 -6.82
C ALA A 47 2.56 -14.25 -6.40
N ASP A 48 1.78 -15.34 -6.37
CA ASP A 48 0.38 -15.33 -5.92
C ASP A 48 0.23 -14.80 -4.47
N ARG A 49 1.23 -15.05 -3.61
CA ARG A 49 1.22 -14.57 -2.22
C ARG A 49 1.49 -13.08 -2.15
N PHE A 50 2.51 -12.58 -2.85
CA PHE A 50 2.82 -11.15 -2.87
C PHE A 50 1.73 -10.33 -3.55
N ASP A 51 1.11 -10.84 -4.62
CA ASP A 51 -0.03 -10.17 -5.27
C ASP A 51 -1.22 -10.04 -4.31
N LYS A 52 -1.50 -11.09 -3.53
CA LYS A 52 -2.54 -11.04 -2.49
C LYS A 52 -2.20 -10.05 -1.37
N GLU A 53 -0.96 -10.06 -0.92
CA GLU A 53 -0.50 -9.15 0.12
C GLU A 53 -0.56 -7.69 -0.33
N LEU A 54 -0.09 -7.40 -1.54
CA LEU A 54 -0.21 -6.09 -2.18
C LEU A 54 -1.67 -5.65 -2.31
N ASN A 55 -2.54 -6.52 -2.82
CA ASN A 55 -3.96 -6.22 -2.95
C ASN A 55 -4.61 -5.95 -1.58
N ASN A 56 -4.25 -6.71 -0.54
CA ASN A 56 -4.76 -6.48 0.81
C ASN A 56 -4.27 -5.15 1.38
N SER A 57 -2.99 -4.81 1.20
CA SER A 57 -2.45 -3.51 1.59
C SER A 57 -3.13 -2.36 0.87
N LEU A 58 -3.35 -2.49 -0.44
CA LEU A 58 -4.07 -1.49 -1.23
C LEU A 58 -5.51 -1.34 -0.75
N GLN A 59 -6.22 -2.44 -0.49
CA GLN A 59 -7.58 -2.40 0.06
C GLN A 59 -7.63 -1.71 1.43
N ALA A 60 -6.68 -2.00 2.32
CA ALA A 60 -6.60 -1.36 3.62
C ALA A 60 -6.34 0.15 3.51
N ILE A 61 -5.44 0.55 2.61
CA ILE A 61 -5.16 1.97 2.32
C ILE A 61 -6.42 2.64 1.76
N MET A 62 -7.07 2.04 0.78
CA MET A 62 -8.29 2.59 0.17
C MET A 62 -9.44 2.71 1.18
N ALA A 63 -9.58 1.74 2.08
CA ALA A 63 -10.57 1.76 3.15
C ALA A 63 -10.39 2.93 4.14
N LEU A 64 -9.16 3.43 4.30
CA LEU A 64 -8.84 4.59 5.14
C LEU A 64 -8.87 5.91 4.37
N ILE A 65 -8.48 5.91 3.09
CA ILE A 65 -8.50 7.11 2.24
C ILE A 65 -9.92 7.66 2.11
N MET A 66 -10.91 6.81 1.85
CA MET A 66 -12.30 7.25 1.68
C MET A 66 -12.87 8.04 2.88
N PRO A 67 -12.84 7.53 4.13
CA PRO A 67 -13.32 8.28 5.29
C PRO A 67 -12.47 9.54 5.57
N ALA A 68 -11.17 9.51 5.30
CA ALA A 68 -10.32 10.69 5.46
C ALA A 68 -10.73 11.83 4.50
N VAL A 69 -10.95 11.50 3.22
CA VAL A 69 -11.44 12.46 2.21
C VAL A 69 -12.80 13.02 2.62
N LEU A 70 -13.72 12.17 3.08
CA LEU A 70 -15.05 12.59 3.55
C LEU A 70 -14.96 13.60 4.70
N LEU A 71 -14.11 13.34 5.70
CA LEU A 71 -13.91 14.24 6.84
C LEU A 71 -13.34 15.59 6.40
N VAL A 72 -12.35 15.60 5.51
CA VAL A 72 -11.78 16.83 4.96
C VAL A 72 -12.84 17.63 4.20
N MET A 73 -13.65 16.97 3.37
CA MET A 73 -14.76 17.61 2.67
C MET A 73 -15.80 18.17 3.64
N ALA A 74 -16.16 17.42 4.68
CA ALA A 74 -17.12 17.86 5.69
C ALA A 74 -16.65 19.12 6.42
N VAL A 75 -15.35 19.20 6.77
CA VAL A 75 -14.77 20.38 7.42
C VAL A 75 -14.72 21.57 6.46
N LEU A 76 -14.31 21.35 5.20
CA LEU A 76 -14.27 22.42 4.19
C LEU A 76 -15.67 22.99 3.90
N ILE A 77 -16.64 22.13 3.62
CA ILE A 77 -18.01 22.55 3.31
C ILE A 77 -18.68 23.13 4.56
N GLY A 78 -18.48 22.51 5.72
CA GLY A 78 -19.04 22.97 6.99
C GLY A 78 -18.52 24.35 7.39
N SER A 79 -17.21 24.59 7.27
CA SER A 79 -16.63 25.91 7.54
C SER A 79 -17.10 26.96 6.53
N MET A 80 -17.20 26.61 5.25
CA MET A 80 -17.75 27.50 4.23
C MET A 80 -19.20 27.89 4.55
N ALA A 81 -20.06 26.92 4.88
CA ALA A 81 -21.45 27.19 5.26
C ALA A 81 -21.56 28.05 6.52
N TYR A 82 -20.73 27.77 7.53
CA TYR A 82 -20.67 28.57 8.75
C TYR A 82 -20.32 30.03 8.45
N LEU A 83 -19.28 30.28 7.64
CA LEU A 83 -18.88 31.64 7.24
C LEU A 83 -19.96 32.37 6.43
N MET A 84 -20.69 31.66 5.56
CA MET A 84 -21.80 32.27 4.83
C MET A 84 -22.93 32.70 5.76
N ILE A 85 -23.32 31.85 6.72
CA ILE A 85 -24.40 32.15 7.67
C ILE A 85 -24.03 33.35 8.54
N THR A 86 -22.80 33.38 9.08
CA THR A 86 -22.34 34.49 9.91
C THR A 86 -22.30 35.81 9.11
N ALA A 87 -21.81 35.78 7.87
CA ALA A 87 -21.81 36.96 7.00
C ALA A 87 -23.23 37.48 6.69
N ILE A 88 -24.20 36.58 6.47
CA ILE A 88 -25.61 36.95 6.26
C ILE A 88 -26.16 37.65 7.50
N PHE A 89 -25.96 37.09 8.70
CA PHE A 89 -26.45 37.70 9.94
C PHE A 89 -25.85 39.08 10.18
N GLN A 90 -24.53 39.23 10.00
CA GLN A 90 -23.86 40.53 10.12
C GLN A 90 -24.42 41.57 9.12
N THR A 91 -24.70 41.13 7.89
CA THR A 91 -25.28 42.02 6.87
C THR A 91 -26.68 42.47 7.27
N ILE A 92 -27.54 41.57 7.77
CA ILE A 92 -28.89 41.90 8.23
C ILE A 92 -28.85 42.87 9.42
N GLU A 93 -27.99 42.61 10.42
CA GLU A 93 -27.82 43.51 11.57
C GLU A 93 -27.34 44.90 11.15
N SER A 94 -26.39 44.97 10.22
CA SER A 94 -25.88 46.25 9.70
C SER A 94 -26.97 47.09 9.02
N ILE A 95 -27.91 46.46 8.34
CA ILE A 95 -29.03 47.12 7.66
C ILE A 95 -30.11 47.55 8.67
N GLY A 96 -30.43 46.71 9.64
CA GLY A 96 -31.43 47.01 10.69
C GLY A 96 -31.00 48.07 11.71
N SER A 97 -29.70 48.37 11.78
CA SER A 97 -29.15 49.40 12.67
C SER A 97 -29.21 50.84 12.11
N ARG A 98 -29.86 51.06 10.96
CA ARG A 98 -30.10 52.38 10.37
C ARG A 98 -31.57 52.79 10.45
#